data_AF-A0A432QBJ9-F1
#
_entry.id   AF-A0A432QBJ9-F1
#
_cell.length_a   1.000
_cell.length_b   1.000
_cell.length_c   1.000
_cell.angle_alpha   90.00
_cell.angle_beta   90.00
_cell.angle_gamma   90.00
#
_symmetry.space_group_name_H-M   'P 1'
#
loop_
_entity.id
_entity.type
_entity.pdbx_description
1 polymer ?
#
loop_
_entity_poly.entity_id
_entity_poly.type
_entity_poly.pdbx_seq_one_letter_code
_entity_poly.pdbx_strand_id
1 'polypeptide(L)' 'MVCAGLFYFLWSAPPETTAHLPNDDNHAPFLHMKKKEAEKHCNKCHSAKGIAPLPEDHPPKYRCLFCHKRQQGAGM' A
#
# COMPACT_ATOMS: atom_id res chain seq x y z
N MET A 1 16.12 -10.23 -29.90
CA MET A 1 15.23 -11.23 -29.25
C MET A 1 15.06 -10.99 -27.74
N VAL A 2 16.11 -10.64 -26.99
CA VAL A 2 16.04 -10.38 -25.53
C VAL A 2 14.96 -9.35 -25.14
N CYS A 3 14.82 -8.25 -25.90
CA CYS A 3 13.82 -7.22 -25.62
C CYS A 3 12.37 -7.71 -25.76
N ALA A 4 12.09 -8.59 -26.71
CA ALA A 4 10.74 -9.12 -26.93
C ALA A 4 10.32 -10.07 -25.79
N GLY A 5 11.26 -10.88 -25.28
CA GLY A 5 11.01 -11.75 -24.13
C GLY A 5 10.76 -10.95 -22.84
N LEU A 6 11.55 -9.90 -22.59
CA LEU A 6 11.34 -8.97 -21.49
C LEU A 6 9.97 -8.28 -21.57
N PHE A 7 9.57 -7.85 -22.77
CA PHE A 7 8.28 -7.21 -22.97
C PHE A 7 7.12 -8.18 -22.68
N TYR A 8 7.18 -9.40 -23.21
CA TYR A 8 6.16 -10.42 -22.97
C TYR A 8 6.04 -10.79 -21.49
N PHE A 9 7.17 -10.91 -20.79
CA PHE A 9 7.19 -11.19 -19.35
C PHE A 9 6.52 -10.09 -18.53
N LEU A 10 6.85 -8.81 -18.78
CA LEU A 10 6.23 -7.68 -18.07
C LEU A 10 4.75 -7.52 -18.42
N TRP A 11 4.37 -7.82 -19.67
CA TRP A 11 2.96 -7.82 -20.09
C TRP A 11 2.12 -8.88 -19.36
N SER A 12 2.76 -10.00 -18.99
CA SER A 12 2.10 -11.11 -18.28
C SER A 12 2.09 -10.92 -16.76
N ALA A 13 2.51 -9.76 -16.25
CA ALA A 13 2.52 -9.49 -14.83
C ALA A 13 1.10 -9.58 -14.24
N PRO A 14 0.92 -10.29 -13.12
CA PRO A 14 -0.39 -10.42 -12.50
C PRO A 14 -0.91 -9.06 -12.01
N PRO A 15 -2.25 -8.90 -11.89
CA PRO A 15 -2.85 -7.69 -11.37
C PRO A 15 -2.44 -7.45 -9.91
N GLU A 16 -2.55 -6.20 -9.46
CA GLU A 16 -2.27 -5.88 -8.06
C GLU A 16 -3.25 -6.58 -7.11
N THR A 17 -2.72 -7.17 -6.04
CA THR A 17 -3.49 -7.97 -5.08
C THR A 17 -3.66 -7.27 -3.73
N THR A 18 -3.01 -6.13 -3.54
CA THR A 18 -3.00 -5.38 -2.27
C THR A 18 -4.18 -4.43 -2.18
N ALA A 19 -4.87 -4.43 -1.04
CA ALA A 19 -6.00 -3.53 -0.81
C ALA A 19 -5.57 -2.06 -0.81
N HIS A 20 -6.42 -1.19 -1.35
CA HIS A 20 -6.22 0.27 -1.28
C HIS A 20 -6.46 0.81 0.12
N LEU A 21 -5.90 1.99 0.40
CA LEU A 21 -6.26 2.74 1.60
C LEU A 21 -7.74 3.15 1.54
N PRO A 22 -8.56 2.78 2.53
CA PRO A 22 -9.97 3.17 2.57
C PRO A 22 -10.15 4.69 2.58
N ASN A 23 -11.27 5.14 2.03
CA ASN A 23 -11.71 6.53 2.13
C ASN A 23 -12.84 6.62 3.16
N ASP A 24 -12.47 6.51 4.44
CA ASP A 24 -13.38 6.61 5.58
C ASP A 24 -12.86 7.65 6.59
N ASP A 25 -13.66 7.96 7.61
CA ASP A 25 -13.34 9.00 8.60
C ASP A 25 -12.05 8.72 9.39
N ASN A 26 -11.70 7.46 9.61
CA ASN A 26 -10.47 7.08 10.31
C ASN A 26 -9.22 7.28 9.43
N HIS A 27 -9.39 7.17 8.11
CA HIS A 27 -8.30 7.25 7.13
C HIS A 27 -8.23 8.59 6.40
N ALA A 28 -9.28 9.41 6.46
CA ALA A 28 -9.38 10.71 5.79
C ALA A 28 -8.17 11.64 6.01
N PRO A 29 -7.61 11.77 7.24
CA PRO A 29 -6.42 12.60 7.46
C PRO A 29 -5.19 12.12 6.67
N PHE A 30 -5.08 10.82 6.42
CA PHE A 30 -3.93 10.21 5.75
C PHE A 30 -4.03 10.23 4.22
N LEU A 31 -5.20 10.56 3.66
CA LEU A 31 -5.39 10.69 2.22
C LEU A 31 -4.64 11.89 1.65
N HIS A 32 -4.63 13.00 2.39
CA HIS A 32 -4.04 14.27 1.97
C HIS A 32 -2.62 14.51 2.52
N MET A 33 -2.17 13.67 3.46
CA MET A 33 -0.86 13.79 4.07
C MET A 33 0.27 13.24 3.17
N LYS A 34 1.49 13.78 3.29
CA LYS A 34 2.68 13.22 2.62
C LYS A 34 2.87 11.75 3.01
N LYS A 35 3.18 10.88 2.04
CA LYS A 35 3.25 9.41 2.23
C LYS A 35 4.08 9.02 3.46
N LYS A 36 5.32 9.52 3.56
CA LYS A 36 6.24 9.23 4.67
C LYS A 36 5.72 9.70 6.04
N GLU A 37 4.95 10.78 6.08
CA GLU A 37 4.38 11.29 7.33
C GLU A 37 3.16 10.45 7.76
N ALA A 38 2.28 10.12 6.81
CA ALA A 38 1.12 9.27 7.07
C ALA A 38 1.52 7.88 7.61
N GLU A 39 2.57 7.29 7.03
CA GLU A 39 3.08 5.97 7.41
C GLU A 39 3.52 5.88 8.89
N LYS A 40 3.89 6.99 9.53
CA LYS A 40 4.24 7.03 10.96
C LYS A 40 3.05 6.75 11.88
N HIS A 41 1.82 6.92 11.39
CA HIS A 41 0.61 6.82 12.19
C HIS A 41 -0.10 5.47 12.05
N CYS A 42 0.14 4.72 10.98
CA CYS A 42 -0.56 3.47 10.68
C CYS A 42 -0.44 2.43 11.81
N ASN A 43 0.75 2.30 12.40
CA ASN A 43 1.01 1.33 13.48
C ASN A 43 0.23 1.60 14.78
N LYS A 44 -0.38 2.78 14.95
CA LYS A 44 -1.23 3.06 16.13
C LYS A 44 -2.43 2.11 16.19
N CYS A 45 -3.05 1.82 15.05
CA CYS A 45 -4.18 0.91 14.95
C CYS A 45 -3.78 -0.47 14.38
N HIS A 46 -2.77 -0.53 13.53
CA HIS A 46 -2.31 -1.75 12.82
C HIS A 46 -1.12 -2.46 13.48
N SER A 47 -0.87 -2.22 14.77
CA SER A 47 0.09 -3.01 15.55
C SER A 47 -0.51 -4.37 15.96
N ALA A 48 0.32 -5.29 16.44
CA ALA A 48 -0.14 -6.62 16.87
C ALA A 48 -1.17 -6.58 18.01
N LYS A 49 -1.18 -5.51 18.81
CA LYS A 49 -2.15 -5.26 19.89
C LYS A 49 -3.09 -4.08 19.57
N GLY A 50 -3.08 -3.61 18.32
CA GLY A 50 -3.90 -2.49 17.88
C GLY A 50 -5.34 -2.93 17.65
N ILE A 51 -6.20 -1.97 17.33
CA ILE A 51 -7.63 -2.19 17.09
C ILE A 51 -7.87 -3.01 15.81
N ALA A 52 -6.98 -2.91 14.83
CA ALA A 52 -7.06 -3.62 13.56
C ALA A 52 -5.68 -4.23 13.21
N PRO A 53 -5.25 -5.30 13.89
CA PRO A 53 -3.92 -5.86 13.71
C PRO A 53 -3.70 -6.36 12.27
N LEU A 54 -2.47 -6.26 11.81
CA LEU A 54 -2.08 -6.79 10.50
C LEU A 54 -2.07 -8.34 10.54
N PRO A 55 -2.36 -9.00 9.40
CA PRO A 55 -2.22 -10.45 9.27
C PRO A 55 -0.80 -10.95 9.63
N GLU A 56 -0.70 -12.21 10.04
CA GLU A 56 0.60 -12.82 10.38
C GLU A 56 1.56 -12.88 9.18
N ASP A 57 1.02 -13.09 7.97
CA ASP A 57 1.78 -13.13 6.72
C ASP A 57 2.04 -11.73 6.11
N HIS A 58 1.78 -10.65 6.86
CA HIS A 58 2.01 -9.31 6.35
C HIS A 58 3.53 -9.05 6.19
N PRO A 59 3.99 -8.55 5.03
CA PRO A 59 5.41 -8.25 4.80
C PRO A 59 5.96 -7.18 5.78
N PRO A 60 7.29 -7.00 5.84
CA PRO A 60 7.89 -6.03 6.75
C PRO A 60 7.30 -4.61 6.64
N LYS A 61 7.05 -3.99 7.80
CA LYS A 61 6.27 -2.75 7.96
C LYS A 61 7.06 -1.47 7.67
N TYR A 62 7.81 -1.45 6.57
CA TYR A 62 8.67 -0.30 6.25
C TYR A 62 7.93 0.83 5.53
N ARG A 63 6.97 0.50 4.65
CA ARG A 63 6.29 1.47 3.78
C ARG A 63 4.85 1.03 3.47
N CYS A 64 3.90 1.43 4.32
CA CYS A 64 2.50 1.03 4.17
C CYS A 64 1.90 1.50 2.84
N LEU A 65 2.13 2.76 2.46
CA LEU A 65 1.50 3.39 1.28
C LEU A 65 2.26 3.11 -0.03
N PHE A 66 3.24 2.21 0.00
CA PHE A 66 3.86 1.69 -1.22
C PHE A 66 2.98 0.62 -1.87
N CYS A 67 2.49 -0.31 -1.05
CA CYS A 67 1.56 -1.37 -1.48
C CYS A 67 0.11 -0.92 -1.34
N HIS A 68 -0.27 -0.32 -0.20
CA HIS A 68 -1.63 0.16 0.05
C HIS A 68 -1.85 1.54 -0.57
N LYS A 69 -1.97 1.58 -1.89
CA LYS A 69 -2.15 2.81 -2.68
C LYS A 69 -3.46 3.49 -2.31
N ARG A 70 -3.50 4.81 -2.42
CA ARG A 70 -4.76 5.58 -2.32
C ARG A 70 -5.57 5.40 -3.60
N GLN A 71 -6.90 5.41 -3.48
CA GLN A 71 -7.83 5.23 -4.61
C GLN A 71 -7.67 6.30 -5.70
N GLN A 72 -7.18 7.49 -5.35
CA GLN A 72 -6.79 8.49 -6.33
C GLN A 72 -5.30 8.34 -6.59
N GLY A 73 -4.93 8.00 -7.82
CA GLY A 73 -3.55 7.93 -8.33
C GLY A 73 -2.82 9.28 -8.36
N ALA A 74 -2.97 10.12 -7.35
CA ALA A 74 -2.17 11.33 -7.14
C ALA A 74 -0.89 10.93 -6.40
N GLY A 75 0.07 10.41 -7.16
CA GLY A 75 1.37 10.03 -6.63
C GLY A 75 2.41 9.90 -7.72
N MET A 76 2.55 10.96 -8.52
CA MET A 76 3.87 11.44 -8.93
C MET A 76 4.72 11.65 -7.66
#